data_AF-A0A961ER03-F1
#
_entry.id   AF-A0A961ER03-F1
#
_cell.length_a   1.000
_cell.length_b   1.000
_cell.length_c   1.000
_cell.angle_alpha   90.00
_cell.angle_beta   90.00
_cell.angle_gamma   90.00
#
_symmetry.space_group_name_H-M   'P 1'
#
loop_
_entity.id
_entity.type
_entity.pdbx_description
1 polymer ?
#
loop_
_entity_poly.entity_id
_entity_poly.type
_entity_poly.pdbx_seq_one_letter_code
_entity_poly.pdbx_strand_id
1 'polypeptide(L)'
;MLRSASLLLATLLVASCSTPQSKKEDAVASIKELAANATGIKLHFIKRIKTDAQPKQVCLHPLRDEFYVANLNNGGGAATKKLGPGSLQIFSLSTFKLLHSEPARTAVECFLPDNDHLLYSDMFRDEVVYFDLNTRKVLSRTPIKPDTIKNFSGTEYRYMPKIIEPTSDSTAVVTLWLGGMSQINFKEGKLIKNYERFCALPRGILPIPGQNAFYIMCYGIPQGPGEIVKFDMDQGKVTSRIRTGGSPRHVVLLPDGKALISNLNSGEIYLFDPATGKILHKTYAGGGINTIDTDPSGRFVFISQRELDLVSVIDTKTWETVLKQHVGDYPTGLDVSYDGKLMAVTNFHEASLDLYSIEYIQPTANKEP
;
A
#
# COMPACT_ATOMS: atom_id res chain seq x y z
N MET A 1 32.43 66.11 -12.57
CA MET A 1 32.24 65.17 -13.70
C MET A 1 32.23 63.76 -13.12
N LEU A 2 31.06 63.20 -12.80
CA LEU A 2 30.31 62.21 -13.61
C LEU A 2 31.14 60.98 -14.00
N ARG A 3 30.72 59.79 -13.51
CA ARG A 3 29.98 58.83 -14.36
C ARG A 3 29.35 57.69 -13.57
N SER A 4 28.16 57.36 -14.06
CA SER A 4 27.11 56.44 -13.64
C SER A 4 27.37 54.98 -14.01
N ALA A 5 26.77 54.08 -13.24
CA ALA A 5 26.70 52.63 -13.44
C ALA A 5 25.76 52.23 -14.60
N SER A 6 26.01 51.07 -15.20
CA SER A 6 25.08 50.38 -16.09
C SER A 6 24.81 48.98 -15.55
N LEU A 7 23.51 48.71 -15.35
CA LEU A 7 22.89 47.45 -14.96
C LEU A 7 22.73 46.57 -16.21
N LEU A 8 23.09 45.29 -16.15
CA LEU A 8 22.65 44.28 -17.12
C LEU A 8 21.60 43.39 -16.44
N LEU A 9 20.40 43.34 -17.04
CA LEU A 9 19.24 42.58 -16.60
C LEU A 9 19.37 41.14 -17.13
N ALA A 10 19.36 40.13 -16.24
CA ALA A 10 19.15 38.74 -16.59
C ALA A 10 17.77 38.31 -16.08
N THR A 11 16.87 38.00 -17.01
CA THR A 11 15.51 37.51 -16.76
C THR A 11 15.56 36.08 -16.21
N LEU A 12 15.22 35.91 -14.92
CA LEU A 12 14.84 34.59 -14.39
C LEU A 12 13.39 34.30 -14.80
N LEU A 13 13.18 33.23 -15.57
CA LEU A 13 11.89 32.55 -15.62
C LEU A 13 11.62 31.96 -14.24
N VAL A 14 10.67 32.54 -13.52
CA VAL A 14 10.09 31.93 -12.32
C VAL A 14 9.09 30.88 -12.80
N ALA A 15 9.48 29.60 -12.74
CA ALA A 15 8.50 28.52 -12.75
C ALA A 15 7.65 28.67 -11.48
N SER A 16 6.37 28.99 -11.64
CA SER A 16 5.44 29.14 -10.53
C SER A 16 5.23 27.80 -9.84
N CYS A 17 5.86 27.60 -8.68
CA CYS A 17 5.50 26.53 -7.75
C CYS A 17 4.13 26.84 -7.16
N SER A 18 3.10 26.12 -7.60
CA SER A 18 1.78 26.15 -7.00
C SER A 18 1.79 25.54 -5.59
N THR A 19 1.12 26.19 -4.64
CA THR A 19 1.05 25.78 -3.23
C THR A 19 0.18 24.52 -3.07
N PRO A 20 0.34 23.74 -1.98
CA PRO A 20 -0.50 22.56 -1.71
C PRO A 20 -2.01 22.87 -1.71
N GLN A 21 -2.39 24.07 -1.30
CA GLN A 21 -3.76 24.58 -1.32
C GLN A 21 -4.30 24.70 -2.75
N SER A 22 -3.54 25.33 -3.65
CA SER A 22 -3.92 25.46 -5.06
C SER A 22 -4.02 24.12 -5.78
N LYS A 23 -3.16 23.13 -5.43
CA LYS A 23 -3.29 21.76 -5.95
C LYS A 23 -4.57 21.05 -5.47
N LYS A 24 -5.02 21.33 -4.24
CA LYS A 24 -6.31 20.83 -3.73
C LYS A 24 -7.49 21.47 -4.47
N GLU A 25 -7.44 22.77 -4.76
CA GLU A 25 -8.51 23.48 -5.48
C GLU A 25 -8.60 23.05 -6.96
N ASP A 26 -7.47 22.93 -7.66
CA ASP A 26 -7.42 22.41 -9.04
C ASP A 26 -7.90 20.95 -9.12
N ALA A 27 -7.57 20.15 -8.11
CA ALA A 27 -8.10 18.79 -7.99
C ALA A 27 -9.63 18.80 -7.82
N VAL A 28 -10.19 19.66 -6.96
CA VAL A 28 -11.64 19.77 -6.72
C VAL A 28 -12.41 20.15 -8.00
N ALA A 29 -11.87 21.04 -8.84
CA ALA A 29 -12.48 21.40 -10.12
C ALA A 29 -12.47 20.21 -11.11
N SER A 30 -11.32 19.55 -11.28
CA SER A 30 -11.18 18.34 -12.11
C SER A 30 -12.08 17.19 -11.65
N ILE A 31 -12.35 17.07 -10.35
CA ILE A 31 -13.20 16.03 -9.77
C ILE A 31 -14.67 16.25 -10.12
N LYS A 32 -15.18 17.49 -10.05
CA LYS A 32 -16.58 17.76 -10.44
C LYS A 32 -16.84 17.43 -11.91
N GLU A 33 -15.86 17.68 -12.76
CA GLU A 33 -15.93 17.39 -14.20
C GLU A 33 -15.85 15.88 -14.50
N LEU A 34 -14.98 15.14 -13.81
CA LEU A 34 -14.88 13.67 -13.92
C LEU A 34 -16.06 12.93 -13.28
N ALA A 35 -16.60 13.41 -12.15
CA ALA A 35 -17.77 12.80 -11.51
C ALA A 35 -19.04 12.93 -12.39
N ALA A 36 -19.15 14.01 -13.17
CA ALA A 36 -20.20 14.18 -14.17
C ALA A 36 -20.02 13.25 -15.40
N ASN A 37 -18.78 12.82 -15.68
CA ASN A 37 -18.38 12.07 -16.87
C ASN A 37 -17.77 10.69 -16.54
N ALA A 38 -18.06 10.10 -15.38
CA ALA A 38 -17.47 8.81 -14.98
C ALA A 38 -17.89 7.74 -15.99
N THR A 39 -16.93 7.27 -16.80
CA THR A 39 -17.17 6.27 -17.83
C THR A 39 -16.77 4.90 -17.30
N GLY A 40 -17.66 3.92 -17.40
CA GLY A 40 -17.31 2.52 -17.13
C GLY A 40 -17.42 2.05 -15.68
N ILE A 41 -17.41 2.93 -14.67
CA ILE A 41 -17.48 2.52 -13.25
C ILE A 41 -18.09 3.58 -12.32
N LYS A 42 -18.81 3.15 -11.29
CA LYS A 42 -19.27 3.97 -10.16
C LYS A 42 -18.99 3.29 -8.82
N LEU A 43 -18.79 4.12 -7.79
CA LEU A 43 -18.72 3.68 -6.40
C LEU A 43 -19.90 4.23 -5.61
N HIS A 44 -20.65 3.35 -4.96
CA HIS A 44 -21.76 3.74 -4.10
C HIS A 44 -21.36 3.58 -2.65
N PHE A 45 -21.37 4.68 -1.91
CA PHE A 45 -21.02 4.67 -0.48
C PHE A 45 -22.01 3.80 0.30
N ILE A 46 -21.49 2.84 1.05
CA ILE A 46 -22.26 1.97 1.93
C ILE A 46 -22.20 2.51 3.36
N LYS A 47 -20.99 2.63 3.92
CA LYS A 47 -20.81 2.97 5.33
C LYS A 47 -19.39 3.44 5.66
N ARG A 48 -19.30 4.38 6.60
CA ARG A 48 -18.07 4.71 7.34
C ARG A 48 -18.08 4.00 8.69
N ILE A 49 -17.01 3.27 9.01
CA ILE A 49 -16.87 2.48 10.23
C ILE A 49 -15.69 3.01 11.03
N LYS A 50 -15.90 3.28 12.32
CA LYS A 50 -14.84 3.75 13.23
C LYS A 50 -13.99 2.58 13.72
N THR A 51 -12.69 2.82 13.82
CA THR A 51 -11.69 1.91 14.39
C THR A 51 -11.19 2.46 15.72
N ASP A 52 -10.51 1.64 16.52
CA ASP A 52 -9.99 2.05 17.85
C ASP A 52 -8.63 2.79 17.78
N ALA A 53 -7.91 2.61 16.68
CA ALA A 53 -6.65 3.28 16.35
C ALA A 53 -6.56 3.58 14.84
N GLN A 54 -5.38 3.98 14.34
CA GLN A 54 -5.24 4.43 12.95
C GLN A 54 -5.18 3.23 11.99
N PRO A 55 -6.16 3.06 11.09
CA PRO A 55 -6.24 1.87 10.25
C PRO A 55 -5.23 1.96 9.11
N LYS A 56 -4.24 1.07 9.10
CA LYS A 56 -3.15 1.06 8.12
C LYS A 56 -3.48 0.28 6.86
N GLN A 57 -4.14 -0.86 7.03
CA GLN A 57 -4.45 -1.82 5.98
C GLN A 57 -5.81 -2.45 6.28
N VAL A 58 -6.52 -2.79 5.22
CA VAL A 58 -7.78 -3.53 5.26
C VAL A 58 -7.66 -4.74 4.34
N CYS A 59 -8.31 -5.84 4.70
CA CYS A 59 -8.39 -7.06 3.91
C CYS A 59 -9.83 -7.59 3.94
N LEU A 60 -10.48 -7.72 2.79
CA LEU A 60 -11.81 -8.29 2.60
C LEU A 60 -11.67 -9.81 2.45
N HIS A 61 -12.42 -10.58 3.25
CA HIS A 61 -12.37 -12.03 3.10
C HIS A 61 -13.08 -12.47 1.81
N PRO A 62 -12.51 -13.38 1.00
CA PRO A 62 -13.14 -13.79 -0.26
C PRO A 62 -14.45 -14.58 -0.09
N LEU A 63 -14.60 -15.30 1.03
CA LEU A 63 -15.70 -16.25 1.25
C LEU A 63 -16.53 -16.04 2.53
N ARG A 64 -16.08 -15.20 3.46
CA ARG A 64 -16.71 -15.04 4.78
C ARG A 64 -17.40 -13.69 4.82
N ASP A 65 -18.42 -13.56 5.65
CA ASP A 65 -19.03 -12.27 5.98
C ASP A 65 -18.11 -11.44 6.90
N GLU A 66 -16.84 -11.27 6.52
CA GLU A 66 -15.81 -10.68 7.36
C GLU A 66 -14.84 -9.80 6.58
N PHE A 67 -14.35 -8.77 7.25
CA PHE A 67 -13.17 -8.02 6.83
C PHE A 67 -12.28 -7.67 8.02
N TYR A 68 -11.01 -7.45 7.73
CA TYR A 68 -9.94 -7.33 8.72
C TYR A 68 -9.28 -5.98 8.59
N VAL A 69 -8.95 -5.36 9.73
CA VAL A 69 -8.33 -4.04 9.77
C VAL A 69 -7.11 -4.09 10.67
N ALA A 70 -5.93 -3.86 10.10
CA ALA A 70 -4.69 -3.71 10.84
C ALA A 70 -4.58 -2.25 11.32
N ASN A 71 -4.74 -2.05 12.62
CA ASN A 71 -4.67 -0.74 13.25
C ASN A 71 -3.32 -0.52 13.93
N LEU A 72 -2.74 0.64 13.62
CA LEU A 72 -1.47 1.07 14.14
C LEU A 72 -1.68 2.22 15.12
N ASN A 73 -0.92 2.22 16.21
CA ASN A 73 -0.71 3.42 17.03
C ASN A 73 0.79 3.66 17.18
N ASN A 74 1.28 4.73 16.54
CA ASN A 74 2.69 5.10 16.60
C ASN A 74 3.05 5.96 17.81
N GLY A 75 2.07 6.40 18.61
CA GLY A 75 2.28 7.22 19.81
C GLY A 75 2.93 8.60 19.61
N GLY A 76 3.27 8.97 18.36
CA GLY A 76 4.16 10.09 18.05
C GLY A 76 3.49 11.41 17.65
N GLY A 77 2.20 11.43 17.31
CA GLY A 77 1.49 12.64 16.88
C GLY A 77 0.52 13.17 17.94
N ALA A 78 0.24 14.48 17.93
CA ALA A 78 -0.77 15.09 18.83
C ALA A 78 -2.17 14.46 18.66
N ALA A 79 -2.51 14.02 17.44
CA ALA A 79 -3.76 13.32 17.14
C ALA A 79 -3.78 11.86 17.62
N THR A 80 -2.63 11.19 17.72
CA THR A 80 -2.56 9.75 18.06
C THR A 80 -2.49 9.49 19.56
N LYS A 81 -2.18 10.51 20.38
CA LYS A 81 -2.13 10.38 21.85
C LYS A 81 -3.47 10.05 22.51
N LYS A 82 -4.59 10.32 21.82
CA LYS A 82 -5.95 10.01 22.29
C LYS A 82 -6.47 8.65 21.84
N LEU A 83 -5.74 7.96 20.95
CA LEU A 83 -6.16 6.67 20.38
C LEU A 83 -5.66 5.50 21.25
N GLY A 84 -6.39 4.38 21.22
CA GLY A 84 -6.04 3.15 21.94
C GLY A 84 -4.77 2.47 21.38
N PRO A 85 -4.28 1.38 22.00
CA PRO A 85 -3.17 0.61 21.43
C PRO A 85 -3.51 0.11 20.01
N GLY A 86 -2.50 -0.26 19.22
CA GLY A 86 -2.74 -0.92 17.94
C GLY A 86 -3.54 -2.22 18.12
N SER A 87 -4.19 -2.66 17.06
CA SER A 87 -5.06 -3.84 17.11
C SER A 87 -5.17 -4.48 15.74
N LEU A 88 -5.54 -5.76 15.71
CA LEU A 88 -6.16 -6.35 14.54
C LEU A 88 -7.66 -6.49 14.83
N GLN A 89 -8.49 -5.77 14.08
CA GLN A 89 -9.94 -5.83 14.23
C GLN A 89 -10.57 -6.68 13.13
N ILE A 90 -11.59 -7.46 13.51
CA ILE A 90 -12.42 -8.25 12.60
C ILE A 90 -13.85 -7.74 12.68
N PHE A 91 -14.44 -7.41 11.55
CA PHE A 91 -15.80 -6.90 11.45
C PHE A 91 -16.66 -7.80 10.56
N SER A 92 -17.96 -7.84 10.83
CA SER A 92 -18.93 -8.46 9.90
C SER A 92 -19.15 -7.54 8.71
N LEU A 93 -19.13 -8.09 7.50
CA LEU A 93 -19.30 -7.33 6.27
C LEU A 93 -20.76 -6.91 6.03
N SER A 94 -21.73 -7.71 6.48
CA SER A 94 -23.17 -7.44 6.35
C SER A 94 -23.73 -6.53 7.44
N THR A 95 -23.29 -6.71 8.70
CA THR A 95 -23.82 -5.97 9.85
C THR A 95 -22.92 -4.80 10.28
N PHE A 96 -21.67 -4.79 9.82
CA PHE A 96 -20.63 -3.81 10.18
C PHE A 96 -20.30 -3.78 11.68
N LYS A 97 -20.65 -4.84 12.42
CA LYS A 97 -20.33 -4.99 13.84
C LYS A 97 -18.91 -5.50 14.01
N LEU A 98 -18.20 -4.97 15.01
CA LEU A 98 -16.94 -5.53 15.47
C LEU A 98 -17.20 -6.92 16.07
N LEU A 99 -16.54 -7.94 15.54
CA LEU A 99 -16.64 -9.33 15.95
C LEU A 99 -15.50 -9.72 16.90
N HIS A 100 -14.30 -9.21 16.65
CA HIS A 100 -13.10 -9.50 17.43
C HIS A 100 -12.11 -8.34 17.36
N SER A 101 -11.35 -8.12 18.44
CA SER A 101 -10.19 -7.23 18.44
C SER A 101 -9.03 -7.94 19.13
N GLU A 102 -7.99 -8.26 18.36
CA GLU A 102 -6.76 -8.87 18.86
C GLU A 102 -5.75 -7.77 19.22
N PRO A 103 -5.24 -7.73 20.47
CA PRO A 103 -4.29 -6.72 20.89
C PRO A 103 -2.94 -6.79 20.13
N ALA A 104 -2.58 -5.69 19.48
CA ALA A 104 -1.27 -5.48 18.88
C ALA A 104 -0.59 -4.27 19.54
N ARG A 105 0.67 -4.01 19.20
CA ARG A 105 1.28 -2.70 19.47
C ARG A 105 1.10 -1.80 18.26
N THR A 106 1.46 -2.30 17.08
CA THR A 106 1.41 -1.54 15.84
C THR A 106 1.20 -2.48 14.65
N ALA A 107 -0.04 -2.96 14.49
CA ALA A 107 -0.41 -3.78 13.34
C ALA A 107 -0.42 -2.92 12.07
N VAL A 108 0.31 -3.34 11.03
CA VAL A 108 0.53 -2.49 9.84
C VAL A 108 0.13 -3.09 8.51
N GLU A 109 0.03 -4.40 8.43
CA GLU A 109 -0.37 -5.13 7.22
C GLU A 109 -1.17 -6.35 7.65
N CYS A 110 -2.12 -6.78 6.84
CA CYS A 110 -2.85 -8.04 6.98
C CYS A 110 -2.73 -8.83 5.68
N PHE A 111 -2.75 -10.17 5.77
CA PHE A 111 -2.72 -11.06 4.62
C PHE A 111 -3.48 -12.35 4.94
N LEU A 112 -4.21 -12.89 3.96
CA LEU A 112 -4.92 -14.16 4.09
C LEU A 112 -4.11 -15.26 3.38
N PRO A 113 -3.27 -16.05 4.09
CA PRO A 113 -2.57 -17.18 3.48
C PRO A 113 -3.50 -18.27 2.96
N ASP A 114 -4.70 -18.37 3.52
CA ASP A 114 -5.77 -19.29 3.14
C ASP A 114 -7.11 -18.73 3.66
N ASN A 115 -8.19 -19.52 3.54
CA ASN A 115 -9.55 -19.10 3.92
C ASN A 115 -9.85 -19.14 5.44
N ASP A 116 -8.92 -19.66 6.23
CA ASP A 116 -9.14 -19.93 7.66
C ASP A 116 -8.16 -19.18 8.56
N HIS A 117 -7.12 -18.57 7.99
CA HIS A 117 -6.09 -17.91 8.75
C HIS A 117 -5.75 -16.52 8.23
N LEU A 118 -5.17 -15.72 9.12
CA LEU A 118 -4.66 -14.39 8.83
C LEU A 118 -3.22 -14.27 9.33
N LEU A 119 -2.38 -13.62 8.55
CA LEU A 119 -1.08 -13.12 8.95
C LEU A 119 -1.15 -11.61 9.15
N TYR A 120 -0.53 -11.08 10.19
CA TYR A 120 -0.31 -9.64 10.32
C TYR A 120 1.05 -9.31 10.93
N SER A 121 1.63 -8.19 10.47
CA SER A 121 2.89 -7.65 11.00
C SER A 121 2.61 -6.75 12.20
N ASP A 122 3.20 -7.05 13.36
CA ASP A 122 3.24 -6.13 14.50
C ASP A 122 4.61 -5.44 14.55
N MET A 123 4.64 -4.25 13.94
CA MET A 123 5.87 -3.51 13.65
C MET A 123 6.69 -3.17 14.90
N PHE A 124 6.04 -2.93 16.05
CA PHE A 124 6.73 -2.51 17.28
C PHE A 124 6.86 -3.61 18.32
N ARG A 125 6.34 -4.81 18.04
CA ARG A 125 6.73 -6.05 18.71
C ARG A 125 7.78 -6.84 17.93
N ASP A 126 8.19 -6.35 16.75
CA ASP A 126 9.15 -7.01 15.86
C ASP A 126 8.74 -8.47 15.58
N GLU A 127 7.46 -8.70 15.28
CA GLU A 127 6.91 -10.05 15.05
C GLU A 127 5.90 -10.10 13.90
N VAL A 128 5.75 -11.29 13.33
CA VAL A 128 4.61 -11.66 12.48
C VAL A 128 3.73 -12.64 13.24
N VAL A 129 2.43 -12.39 13.24
CA VAL A 129 1.45 -13.19 13.99
C VAL A 129 0.62 -14.02 13.02
N TYR A 130 0.48 -15.31 13.31
CA TYR A 130 -0.41 -16.22 12.60
C TYR A 130 -1.66 -16.45 13.46
N PHE A 131 -2.81 -16.12 12.90
CA PHE A 131 -4.09 -16.04 13.61
C PHE A 131 -5.14 -16.92 12.93
N ASP A 132 -5.87 -17.70 13.73
CA ASP A 132 -6.96 -18.55 13.27
C ASP A 132 -8.29 -17.80 13.30
N LEU A 133 -8.94 -17.70 12.14
CA LEU A 133 -10.19 -16.97 11.95
C LEU A 133 -11.39 -17.69 12.58
N ASN A 134 -11.34 -19.02 12.73
CA ASN A 134 -12.46 -19.79 13.25
C ASN A 134 -12.59 -19.69 14.78
N THR A 135 -11.48 -19.85 15.48
CA THR A 135 -11.37 -19.86 16.94
C THR A 135 -11.04 -18.49 17.52
N ARG A 136 -10.63 -17.53 16.67
CA ARG A 136 -10.18 -16.18 17.05
C ARG A 136 -8.96 -16.19 17.96
N LYS A 137 -8.02 -17.09 17.68
CA LYS A 137 -6.82 -17.28 18.50
C LYS A 137 -5.56 -17.09 17.69
N VAL A 138 -4.55 -16.53 18.35
CA VAL A 138 -3.18 -16.57 17.85
C VAL A 138 -2.67 -18.01 17.92
N LEU A 139 -2.25 -18.55 16.78
CA LEU A 139 -1.65 -19.87 16.66
C LEU A 139 -0.14 -19.82 16.94
N SER A 140 0.52 -18.77 16.48
CA SER A 140 1.95 -18.56 16.70
C SER A 140 2.32 -17.08 16.60
N ARG A 141 3.46 -16.73 17.19
CA ARG A 141 4.13 -15.43 17.01
C ARG A 141 5.55 -15.72 16.55
N THR A 142 5.92 -15.18 15.39
CA THR A 142 7.24 -15.36 14.81
C THR A 142 8.07 -14.11 15.05
N PRO A 143 9.08 -14.15 15.94
CA PRO A 143 9.96 -13.01 16.14
C PRO A 143 10.81 -12.76 14.88
N ILE A 144 10.97 -11.49 14.54
CA ILE A 144 11.78 -10.99 13.41
C ILE A 144 13.14 -10.45 13.90
N LYS A 145 13.32 -10.37 15.23
CA LYS A 145 14.56 -9.98 15.87
C LYS A 145 15.63 -11.08 15.71
N PRO A 146 16.76 -10.85 15.02
CA PRO A 146 17.97 -11.61 15.26
C PRO A 146 18.57 -11.22 16.61
N ASP A 147 19.28 -12.15 17.24
CA ASP A 147 19.66 -12.11 18.64
C ASP A 147 20.48 -10.90 19.11
N THR A 148 21.03 -10.04 18.25
CA THR A 148 21.69 -8.79 18.69
C THR A 148 22.08 -7.89 17.51
N ILE A 149 21.48 -6.69 17.40
CA ILE A 149 22.17 -5.52 16.82
C ILE A 149 21.99 -4.34 17.78
N LYS A 150 23.00 -4.07 18.60
CA LYS A 150 23.21 -2.78 19.25
C LYS A 150 24.14 -1.98 18.36
N ASN A 151 23.79 -0.74 18.00
CA ASN A 151 24.76 0.17 17.39
C ASN A 151 25.78 0.66 18.45
N PHE A 152 26.84 1.34 18.02
CA PHE A 152 27.89 1.91 18.89
C PHE A 152 27.37 2.91 19.95
N SER A 153 26.11 3.37 19.83
CA SER A 153 25.43 4.23 20.82
C SER A 153 24.44 3.48 21.73
N GLY A 154 24.41 2.14 21.71
CA GLY A 154 23.53 1.32 22.55
C GLY A 154 22.05 1.28 22.13
N THR A 155 21.71 1.83 20.96
CA THR A 155 20.35 1.78 20.40
C THR A 155 20.18 0.48 19.60
N GLU A 156 19.22 -0.36 19.98
CA GLU A 156 18.88 -1.55 19.18
C GLU A 156 18.30 -1.11 17.82
N TYR A 157 18.86 -1.62 16.72
CA TYR A 157 18.19 -1.52 15.43
C TYR A 157 16.90 -2.36 15.51
N ARG A 158 15.74 -1.71 15.38
CA ARG A 158 14.48 -2.44 15.20
C ARG A 158 14.34 -2.86 13.74
N TYR A 159 13.92 -4.09 13.51
CA TYR A 159 13.74 -4.63 12.17
C TYR A 159 12.37 -4.22 11.60
N MET A 160 11.36 -4.04 12.47
CA MET A 160 10.06 -3.46 12.13
C MET A 160 9.43 -4.13 10.89
N PRO A 161 8.82 -5.32 11.05
CA PRO A 161 8.20 -6.01 9.92
C PRO A 161 7.18 -5.13 9.22
N LYS A 162 7.17 -5.22 7.90
CA LYS A 162 6.30 -4.45 7.03
C LYS A 162 5.42 -5.37 6.21
N ILE A 163 5.75 -5.62 4.95
CA ILE A 163 4.95 -6.44 4.03
C ILE A 163 5.31 -7.91 4.23
N ILE A 164 4.29 -8.78 4.22
CA ILE A 164 4.43 -10.23 4.32
C ILE A 164 4.01 -10.80 2.97
N GLU A 165 4.83 -11.69 2.42
CA GLU A 165 4.53 -12.44 1.19
C GLU A 165 4.75 -13.93 1.47
N PRO A 166 3.68 -14.74 1.54
CA PRO A 166 3.83 -16.18 1.67
C PRO A 166 4.56 -16.80 0.48
N THR A 167 5.46 -17.71 0.79
CA THR A 167 6.27 -18.46 -0.19
C THR A 167 5.89 -19.93 -0.25
N SER A 168 5.12 -20.40 0.73
CA SER A 168 4.47 -21.72 0.77
C SER A 168 3.35 -21.72 1.81
N ASP A 169 2.72 -22.87 2.04
CA ASP A 169 1.69 -23.06 3.08
C ASP A 169 2.19 -22.81 4.52
N SER A 170 3.50 -22.69 4.75
CA SER A 170 4.07 -22.50 6.10
C SER A 170 5.15 -21.43 6.18
N THR A 171 5.64 -20.95 5.03
CA THR A 171 6.76 -20.01 4.97
C THR A 171 6.39 -18.71 4.30
N ALA A 172 7.03 -17.63 4.71
CA ALA A 172 6.87 -16.31 4.12
C ALA A 172 8.19 -15.54 4.11
N VAL A 173 8.28 -14.55 3.22
CA VAL A 173 9.27 -13.48 3.31
C VAL A 173 8.62 -12.21 3.84
N VAL A 174 9.38 -11.43 4.61
CA VAL A 174 8.88 -10.24 5.30
C VAL A 174 9.87 -9.10 5.08
N THR A 175 9.44 -8.01 4.45
CA THR A 175 10.30 -6.81 4.33
C THR A 175 10.37 -6.07 5.65
N LEU A 176 11.54 -5.49 5.91
CA LEU A 176 11.86 -4.85 7.19
C LEU A 176 11.95 -3.34 6.96
N TRP A 177 11.15 -2.55 7.68
CA TRP A 177 10.98 -1.12 7.36
C TRP A 177 12.32 -0.38 7.36
N LEU A 178 13.22 -0.66 8.31
CA LEU A 178 14.52 0.03 8.37
C LEU A 178 15.60 -0.60 7.47
N GLY A 179 15.24 -1.61 6.67
CA GLY A 179 16.10 -2.24 5.68
C GLY A 179 16.24 -3.74 5.91
N GLY A 180 16.31 -4.49 4.81
CA GLY A 180 16.47 -5.95 4.82
C GLY A 180 15.15 -6.71 4.65
N MET A 181 15.26 -8.02 4.81
CA MET A 181 14.14 -8.96 4.68
C MET A 181 14.39 -10.17 5.57
N SER A 182 13.32 -10.77 6.08
CA SER A 182 13.38 -12.02 6.84
C SER A 182 12.65 -13.12 6.07
N GLN A 183 13.15 -14.34 6.16
CA GLN A 183 12.41 -15.54 5.82
C GLN A 183 11.95 -16.21 7.11
N ILE A 184 10.69 -16.58 7.19
CA ILE A 184 10.06 -17.14 8.39
C ILE A 184 9.28 -18.41 8.08
N ASN A 185 9.17 -19.29 9.08
CA ASN A 185 8.12 -20.30 9.16
C ASN A 185 7.07 -19.77 10.12
N PHE A 186 5.97 -19.24 9.57
CA PHE A 186 4.93 -18.61 10.37
C PHE A 186 4.09 -19.63 11.12
N LYS A 187 3.93 -20.87 10.62
CA LYS A 187 3.18 -21.91 11.35
C LYS A 187 3.90 -22.37 12.61
N GLU A 188 5.22 -22.48 12.56
CA GLU A 188 6.05 -22.89 13.70
C GLU A 188 6.46 -21.73 14.61
N GLY A 189 6.23 -20.48 14.22
CA GLY A 189 6.69 -19.32 15.00
C GLY A 189 8.20 -19.11 14.92
N LYS A 190 8.86 -19.49 13.81
CA LYS A 190 10.32 -19.52 13.71
C LYS A 190 10.87 -18.59 12.64
N LEU A 191 11.87 -17.79 13.01
CA LEU A 191 12.74 -17.11 12.06
C LEU A 191 13.64 -18.15 11.38
N ILE A 192 13.62 -18.20 10.04
CA ILE A 192 14.50 -19.09 9.26
C ILE A 192 15.82 -18.37 8.98
N LYS A 193 15.76 -17.16 8.43
CA LYS A 193 16.94 -16.42 8.00
C LYS A 193 16.66 -14.92 7.92
N ASN A 194 17.66 -14.12 8.25
CA ASN A 194 17.67 -12.70 7.97
C ASN A 194 18.61 -12.37 6.81
N TYR A 195 18.16 -11.45 5.96
CA TYR A 195 18.94 -10.83 4.91
C TYR A 195 19.17 -9.38 5.32
N GLU A 196 20.45 -9.01 5.41
CA GLU A 196 20.87 -7.66 5.80
C GLU A 196 20.33 -6.59 4.84
N ARG A 197 20.48 -5.33 5.24
CA ARG A 197 20.01 -4.19 4.48
C ARG A 197 20.58 -4.17 3.06
N PHE A 198 19.73 -4.41 2.07
CA PHE A 198 20.09 -4.37 0.64
C PHE A 198 19.51 -3.15 -0.12
N CYS A 199 18.55 -2.43 0.46
CA CYS A 199 18.04 -1.19 -0.08
C CYS A 199 17.41 -0.30 1.01
N ALA A 200 17.01 0.91 0.63
CA ALA A 200 16.39 1.87 1.52
C ALA A 200 14.88 1.64 1.61
N LEU A 201 14.40 1.30 2.81
CA LEU A 201 12.98 1.19 3.16
C LEU A 201 12.19 0.23 2.24
N PRO A 202 12.50 -1.08 2.22
CA PRO A 202 11.77 -2.04 1.39
C PRO A 202 10.29 -2.12 1.79
N ARG A 203 9.44 -2.31 0.78
CA ARG A 203 7.96 -2.33 0.85
C ARG A 203 7.43 -3.55 0.13
N GLY A 204 6.70 -3.35 -0.96
CA GLY A 204 6.06 -4.40 -1.75
C GLY A 204 7.05 -5.46 -2.18
N ILE A 205 6.53 -6.69 -2.23
CA ILE A 205 7.25 -7.90 -2.59
C ILE A 205 6.49 -8.48 -3.78
N LEU A 206 7.20 -8.85 -4.84
CA LEU A 206 6.62 -9.49 -6.01
C LEU A 206 7.41 -10.77 -6.31
N PRO A 207 6.85 -11.96 -6.09
CA PRO A 207 7.47 -13.21 -6.50
C PRO A 207 7.76 -13.23 -8.01
N ILE A 208 8.86 -13.86 -8.41
CA ILE A 208 9.20 -14.06 -9.82
C ILE A 208 8.81 -15.49 -10.21
N PRO A 209 7.82 -15.70 -11.10
CA PRO A 209 7.37 -17.04 -11.47
C PRO A 209 8.53 -17.94 -11.93
N GLY A 210 8.59 -19.14 -11.36
CA GLY A 210 9.62 -20.14 -11.66
C GLY A 210 11.03 -19.85 -11.13
N GLN A 211 11.21 -18.83 -10.29
CA GLN A 211 12.50 -18.48 -9.69
C GLN A 211 12.38 -18.37 -8.17
N ASN A 212 13.44 -18.78 -7.44
CA ASN A 212 13.56 -18.48 -6.01
C ASN A 212 14.07 -17.04 -5.81
N ALA A 213 13.29 -16.07 -6.28
CA ALA A 213 13.66 -14.67 -6.33
C ALA A 213 12.44 -13.75 -6.28
N PHE A 214 12.65 -12.52 -5.80
CA PHE A 214 11.61 -11.50 -5.66
C PHE A 214 12.05 -10.19 -6.29
N TYR A 215 11.11 -9.44 -6.84
CA TYR A 215 11.28 -7.99 -6.95
C TYR A 215 10.80 -7.32 -5.66
N ILE A 216 11.63 -6.43 -5.12
CA ILE A 216 11.33 -5.66 -3.91
C ILE A 216 11.24 -4.18 -4.26
N MET A 217 10.16 -3.56 -3.83
CA MET A 217 9.88 -2.14 -4.03
C MET A 217 10.55 -1.36 -2.91
N CYS A 218 11.70 -0.75 -3.22
CA CYS A 218 12.50 0.01 -2.27
C CYS A 218 12.10 1.48 -2.32
N TYR A 219 11.46 1.95 -1.25
CA TYR A 219 10.84 3.27 -1.20
C TYR A 219 11.87 4.42 -1.31
N GLY A 220 13.11 4.19 -0.86
CA GLY A 220 14.20 5.15 -1.02
C GLY A 220 14.20 6.25 0.04
N ILE A 221 13.26 7.19 -0.03
CA ILE A 221 13.33 8.47 0.69
C ILE A 221 12.96 8.31 2.18
N PRO A 222 13.71 8.92 3.13
CA PRO A 222 14.83 9.84 2.93
C PRO A 222 16.22 9.17 2.92
N GLN A 223 16.28 7.83 2.86
CA GLN A 223 17.50 7.06 3.12
C GLN A 223 18.28 6.62 1.86
N GLY A 224 17.80 6.93 0.66
CA GLY A 224 18.39 6.53 -0.61
C GLY A 224 17.49 6.75 -1.82
N PRO A 225 17.90 6.29 -3.02
CA PRO A 225 17.07 6.34 -4.21
C PRO A 225 15.89 5.36 -4.11
N GLY A 226 14.76 5.68 -4.73
CA GLY A 226 13.73 4.69 -4.95
C GLY A 226 14.07 3.77 -6.13
N GLU A 227 13.93 2.47 -5.88
CA GLU A 227 14.37 1.43 -6.79
C GLU A 227 13.43 0.23 -6.73
N ILE A 228 13.36 -0.53 -7.82
CA ILE A 228 12.89 -1.90 -7.83
C ILE A 228 14.15 -2.78 -7.87
N VAL A 229 14.33 -3.67 -6.90
CA VAL A 229 15.50 -4.55 -6.84
C VAL A 229 15.10 -6.01 -7.04
N LYS A 230 15.84 -6.75 -7.85
CA LYS A 230 15.72 -8.21 -7.91
C LYS A 230 16.60 -8.83 -6.83
N PHE A 231 15.99 -9.52 -5.89
CA PHE A 231 16.66 -10.25 -4.82
C PHE A 231 16.63 -11.75 -5.11
N ASP A 232 17.80 -12.37 -5.18
CA ASP A 232 17.98 -13.81 -5.38
C ASP A 232 18.15 -14.47 -4.01
N MET A 233 17.25 -15.41 -3.67
CA MET A 233 17.22 -16.04 -2.35
C MET A 233 18.32 -17.08 -2.17
N ASP A 234 18.69 -17.78 -3.24
CA ASP A 234 19.75 -18.80 -3.20
C ASP A 234 21.11 -18.14 -2.97
N GLN A 235 21.35 -17.01 -3.64
CA GLN A 235 22.56 -16.20 -3.47
C GLN A 235 22.49 -15.26 -2.26
N GLY A 236 21.31 -15.00 -1.74
CA GLY A 236 21.06 -14.07 -0.64
C GLY A 236 21.47 -12.63 -0.94
N LYS A 237 21.36 -12.18 -2.20
CA LYS A 237 21.79 -10.84 -2.61
C LYS A 237 20.94 -10.25 -3.73
N VAL A 238 21.08 -8.94 -3.91
CA VAL A 238 20.52 -8.21 -5.05
C VAL A 238 21.31 -8.53 -6.30
N THR A 239 20.63 -8.93 -7.37
CA THR A 239 21.21 -9.25 -8.68
C THR A 239 20.88 -8.23 -9.76
N SER A 240 19.87 -7.38 -9.55
CA SER A 240 19.51 -6.29 -10.46
C SER A 240 18.85 -5.13 -9.71
N ARG A 241 19.02 -3.91 -10.23
CA ARG A 241 18.42 -2.67 -9.69
C ARG A 241 17.87 -1.82 -10.84
N ILE A 242 16.65 -1.32 -10.65
CA ILE A 242 15.97 -0.44 -11.60
C ILE A 242 15.60 0.83 -10.83
N ARG A 243 16.21 1.96 -11.21
CA ARG A 243 15.84 3.26 -10.63
C ARG A 243 14.48 3.69 -11.14
N THR A 244 13.60 4.06 -10.22
CA THR A 244 12.23 4.46 -10.58
C THR A 244 12.08 5.97 -10.73
N GLY A 245 12.95 6.76 -10.06
CA GLY A 245 12.83 8.22 -10.02
C GLY A 245 11.78 8.72 -9.02
N GLY A 246 11.22 7.85 -8.18
CA GLY A 246 10.28 8.22 -7.12
C GLY A 246 10.40 7.30 -5.91
N SER A 247 9.28 6.92 -5.29
CA SER A 247 9.21 6.02 -4.13
C SER A 247 8.25 4.86 -4.43
N PRO A 248 8.72 3.79 -5.09
CA PRO A 248 7.90 2.63 -5.39
C PRO A 248 7.49 1.97 -4.08
N ARG A 249 6.22 1.57 -3.97
CA ARG A 249 5.65 1.18 -2.68
C ARG A 249 4.85 -0.12 -2.73
N HIS A 250 3.66 -0.09 -3.30
CA HIS A 250 2.74 -1.23 -3.38
C HIS A 250 2.85 -1.89 -4.75
N VAL A 251 2.56 -3.18 -4.81
CA VAL A 251 2.59 -3.96 -6.04
C VAL A 251 1.40 -4.91 -6.07
N VAL A 252 0.78 -5.06 -7.24
CA VAL A 252 -0.34 -5.98 -7.47
C VAL A 252 -0.05 -6.76 -8.74
N LEU A 253 -0.22 -8.08 -8.69
CA LEU A 253 -0.09 -8.96 -9.85
C LEU A 253 -1.41 -8.96 -10.64
N LEU A 254 -1.32 -8.80 -11.95
CA LEU A 254 -2.46 -8.86 -12.87
C LEU A 254 -2.69 -10.30 -13.37
N PRO A 255 -3.90 -10.64 -13.85
CA PRO A 255 -4.21 -11.96 -14.39
C PRO A 255 -3.31 -12.39 -15.58
N ASP A 256 -2.75 -11.42 -16.31
CA ASP A 256 -1.85 -11.68 -17.44
C ASP A 256 -0.38 -11.89 -17.03
N GLY A 257 -0.08 -11.90 -15.72
CA GLY A 257 1.26 -12.08 -15.16
C GLY A 257 2.12 -10.82 -15.13
N LYS A 258 1.62 -9.66 -15.58
CA LYS A 258 2.26 -8.36 -15.35
C LYS A 258 1.95 -7.87 -13.93
N ALA A 259 2.63 -6.81 -13.50
CA ALA A 259 2.37 -6.20 -12.22
C ALA A 259 2.16 -4.69 -12.35
N LEU A 260 1.27 -4.14 -11.52
CA LEU A 260 1.16 -2.71 -11.30
C LEU A 260 1.94 -2.32 -10.07
N ILE A 261 2.70 -1.23 -10.14
CA ILE A 261 3.48 -0.71 -9.01
C ILE A 261 3.08 0.72 -8.75
N SER A 262 2.73 1.02 -7.49
CA SER A 262 2.48 2.40 -7.07
C SER A 262 3.78 3.13 -6.79
N ASN A 263 3.86 4.39 -7.23
CA ASN A 263 4.95 5.28 -6.88
C ASN A 263 4.41 6.50 -6.13
N LEU A 264 4.67 6.53 -4.81
CA LEU A 264 4.05 7.51 -3.92
C LEU A 264 4.46 8.94 -4.24
N ASN A 265 5.76 9.15 -4.45
CA ASN A 265 6.33 10.49 -4.61
C ASN A 265 6.22 11.01 -6.04
N SER A 266 6.32 10.16 -7.06
CA SER A 266 6.12 10.62 -8.44
C SER A 266 4.65 10.75 -8.83
N GLY A 267 3.74 10.08 -8.09
CA GLY A 267 2.31 10.09 -8.42
C GLY A 267 1.98 9.27 -9.66
N GLU A 268 2.82 8.29 -9.98
CA GLU A 268 2.67 7.42 -11.14
C GLU A 268 2.33 5.97 -10.74
N ILE A 269 1.62 5.29 -11.63
CA ILE A 269 1.47 3.83 -11.64
C ILE A 269 2.32 3.26 -12.77
N TYR A 270 3.10 2.22 -12.48
CA TYR A 270 3.93 1.53 -13.47
C TYR A 270 3.32 0.19 -13.84
N LEU A 271 3.25 -0.11 -15.13
CA LEU A 271 3.10 -1.48 -15.61
C LEU A 271 4.48 -2.12 -15.72
N PHE A 272 4.69 -3.21 -15.01
CA PHE A 272 5.97 -3.91 -14.89
C PHE A 272 5.84 -5.34 -15.39
N ASP A 273 6.83 -5.79 -16.16
CA ASP A 273 6.96 -7.18 -16.58
C ASP A 273 7.98 -7.90 -15.70
N PRO A 274 7.54 -8.80 -14.79
CA PRO A 274 8.45 -9.52 -13.92
C PRO A 274 9.34 -10.52 -14.68
N ALA A 275 8.91 -11.03 -15.83
CA ALA A 275 9.70 -11.99 -16.61
C ALA A 275 10.95 -11.33 -17.20
N THR A 276 10.81 -10.09 -17.70
CA THR A 276 11.92 -9.35 -18.33
C THR A 276 12.57 -8.31 -17.41
N GLY A 277 11.94 -7.96 -16.28
CA GLY A 277 12.40 -6.91 -15.37
C GLY A 277 12.27 -5.52 -15.97
N LYS A 278 11.27 -5.27 -16.83
CA LYS A 278 11.10 -4.00 -17.55
C LYS A 278 9.83 -3.29 -17.13
N ILE A 279 9.92 -1.95 -17.01
CA ILE A 279 8.75 -1.09 -16.94
C ILE A 279 8.22 -0.91 -18.37
N LEU A 280 7.02 -1.40 -18.64
CA LEU A 280 6.37 -1.37 -19.95
C LEU A 280 5.57 -0.09 -20.19
N HIS A 281 5.01 0.47 -19.13
CA HIS A 281 4.18 1.67 -19.20
C HIS A 281 4.25 2.46 -17.89
N LYS A 282 4.03 3.78 -17.98
CA LYS A 282 3.85 4.67 -16.83
C LYS A 282 2.66 5.59 -17.09
N THR A 283 1.76 5.70 -16.13
CA THR A 283 0.67 6.68 -16.16
C THR A 283 0.68 7.51 -14.89
N TYR A 284 0.38 8.80 -14.99
CA TYR A 284 0.26 9.69 -13.84
C TYR A 284 -1.18 9.61 -13.29
N ALA A 285 -1.33 9.23 -12.03
CA ALA A 285 -2.62 9.15 -11.35
C ALA A 285 -2.85 10.28 -10.33
N GLY A 286 -1.82 11.08 -10.04
CA GLY A 286 -1.81 12.10 -8.99
C GLY A 286 -0.91 11.73 -7.82
N GLY A 287 -0.42 12.72 -7.08
CA GLY A 287 0.52 12.50 -5.97
C GLY A 287 -0.05 11.69 -4.81
N GLY A 288 0.84 11.09 -4.00
CA GLY A 288 0.43 10.47 -2.75
C GLY A 288 -0.11 9.06 -2.86
N ILE A 289 0.24 8.33 -3.93
CA ILE A 289 -0.25 6.98 -4.21
C ILE A 289 0.28 6.01 -3.16
N ASN A 290 -0.60 5.45 -2.33
CA ASN A 290 -0.20 4.61 -1.21
C ASN A 290 -0.38 3.11 -1.50
N THR A 291 -1.63 2.68 -1.57
CA THR A 291 -2.03 1.31 -1.88
C THR A 291 -2.82 1.33 -3.18
N ILE A 292 -2.65 0.27 -3.96
CA ILE A 292 -3.41 0.03 -5.18
C ILE A 292 -3.97 -1.37 -5.12
N ASP A 293 -5.11 -1.57 -5.76
CA ASP A 293 -5.70 -2.88 -5.98
C ASP A 293 -6.49 -2.90 -7.30
N THR A 294 -6.87 -4.07 -7.79
CA THR A 294 -7.58 -4.21 -9.06
C THR A 294 -8.88 -4.97 -8.91
N ASP A 295 -9.83 -4.71 -9.82
CA ASP A 295 -10.94 -5.63 -10.01
C ASP A 295 -10.44 -7.01 -10.50
N PRO A 296 -11.26 -8.07 -10.42
CA PRO A 296 -10.83 -9.43 -10.80
C PRO A 296 -10.37 -9.57 -12.25
N SER A 297 -10.82 -8.69 -13.15
CA SER A 297 -10.37 -8.70 -14.54
C SER A 297 -9.01 -8.02 -14.76
N GLY A 298 -8.51 -7.28 -13.77
CA GLY A 298 -7.31 -6.44 -13.88
C GLY A 298 -7.50 -5.19 -14.75
N ARG A 299 -8.74 -4.84 -15.09
CA ARG A 299 -9.04 -3.69 -15.96
C ARG A 299 -9.07 -2.39 -15.18
N PHE A 300 -9.68 -2.37 -14.01
CA PHE A 300 -9.86 -1.18 -13.19
C PHE A 300 -8.90 -1.21 -12.01
N VAL A 301 -8.03 -0.20 -11.94
CA VAL A 301 -7.04 -0.04 -10.87
C VAL A 301 -7.55 1.00 -9.89
N PHE A 302 -7.82 0.60 -8.67
CA PHE A 302 -8.23 1.46 -7.57
C PHE A 302 -7.01 1.96 -6.83
N ILE A 303 -6.98 3.27 -6.54
CA ILE A 303 -5.78 3.94 -6.08
C ILE A 303 -6.09 4.82 -4.88
N SER A 304 -5.51 4.52 -3.71
CA SER A 304 -5.60 5.40 -2.55
C SER A 304 -4.55 6.52 -2.62
N GLN A 305 -5.01 7.78 -2.50
CA GLN A 305 -4.17 8.98 -2.62
C GLN A 305 -4.26 9.81 -1.33
N ARG A 306 -3.30 9.59 -0.43
CA ARG A 306 -3.37 10.08 0.96
C ARG A 306 -3.39 11.60 1.04
N GLU A 307 -2.54 12.23 0.25
CA GLU A 307 -2.36 13.69 0.23
C GLU A 307 -3.53 14.43 -0.43
N LEU A 308 -4.37 13.70 -1.19
CA LEU A 308 -5.51 14.25 -1.93
C LEU A 308 -6.86 13.93 -1.30
N ASP A 309 -6.92 13.03 -0.30
CA ASP A 309 -8.17 12.54 0.29
C ASP A 309 -9.10 11.89 -0.76
N LEU A 310 -8.50 11.11 -1.67
CA LEU A 310 -9.16 10.50 -2.83
C LEU A 310 -8.89 9.00 -2.94
N VAL A 311 -9.88 8.32 -3.52
CA VAL A 311 -9.65 7.13 -4.33
C VAL A 311 -9.86 7.49 -5.80
N SER A 312 -8.90 7.19 -6.67
CA SER A 312 -9.07 7.27 -8.13
C SER A 312 -9.12 5.88 -8.75
N VAL A 313 -9.76 5.78 -9.92
CA VAL A 313 -9.79 4.54 -10.71
C VAL A 313 -9.22 4.80 -12.10
N ILE A 314 -8.29 3.96 -12.55
CA ILE A 314 -7.73 3.97 -13.91
C ILE A 314 -8.23 2.75 -14.68
N ASP A 315 -8.62 2.94 -15.94
CA ASP A 315 -8.86 1.83 -16.89
C ASP A 315 -7.53 1.43 -17.56
N THR A 316 -7.04 0.21 -17.36
CA THR A 316 -5.77 -0.28 -17.92
C THR A 316 -5.80 -0.46 -19.45
N LYS A 317 -6.99 -0.39 -20.07
CA LYS A 317 -7.08 -0.37 -21.55
C LYS A 317 -6.72 0.99 -22.14
N THR A 318 -7.16 2.07 -21.51
CA THR A 318 -6.96 3.44 -22.02
C THR A 318 -5.88 4.20 -21.26
N TRP A 319 -5.53 3.74 -20.06
CA TRP A 319 -4.67 4.38 -19.08
C TRP A 319 -5.19 5.74 -18.57
N GLU A 320 -6.48 5.99 -18.75
CA GLU A 320 -7.15 7.20 -18.30
C GLU A 320 -7.76 7.01 -16.91
N THR A 321 -7.77 8.09 -16.12
CA THR A 321 -8.54 8.13 -14.87
C THR A 321 -10.02 8.25 -15.21
N VAL A 322 -10.80 7.23 -14.87
CA VAL A 322 -12.24 7.12 -15.16
C VAL A 322 -13.12 7.49 -13.97
N LEU A 323 -12.56 7.55 -12.76
CA LEU A 323 -13.26 7.97 -11.55
C LEU A 323 -12.32 8.68 -10.57
N LYS A 324 -12.83 9.70 -9.89
CA LYS A 324 -12.24 10.28 -8.67
C LYS A 324 -13.32 10.38 -7.59
N GLN A 325 -13.13 9.65 -6.50
CA GLN A 325 -14.05 9.57 -5.37
C GLN A 325 -13.40 10.19 -4.14
N HIS A 326 -14.04 11.22 -3.56
CA HIS A 326 -13.64 11.72 -2.25
C HIS A 326 -13.95 10.69 -1.16
N VAL A 327 -12.99 10.52 -0.26
CA VAL A 327 -13.06 9.61 0.89
C VAL A 327 -12.66 10.38 2.16
N GLY A 328 -12.43 9.70 3.29
CA GLY A 328 -11.97 10.38 4.51
C GLY A 328 -10.50 10.81 4.45
N ASP A 329 -10.05 11.48 5.52
CA ASP A 329 -8.70 12.07 5.64
C ASP A 329 -7.60 11.01 5.57
N TYR A 330 -6.66 11.25 4.66
CA TYR A 330 -5.44 10.49 4.48
C TYR A 330 -5.72 9.01 4.19
N PRO A 331 -6.35 8.67 3.06
CA PRO A 331 -6.64 7.28 2.73
C PRO A 331 -5.34 6.48 2.57
N THR A 332 -5.23 5.31 3.21
CA THR A 332 -4.01 4.52 3.17
C THR A 332 -4.17 3.11 2.63
N GLY A 333 -4.75 2.19 3.39
CA GLY A 333 -5.04 0.84 2.95
C GLY A 333 -6.25 0.84 2.03
N LEU A 334 -6.24 -0.01 1.02
CA LEU A 334 -7.33 -0.20 0.08
C LEU A 334 -7.36 -1.68 -0.31
N ASP A 335 -8.55 -2.24 -0.44
CA ASP A 335 -8.77 -3.63 -0.88
C ASP A 335 -10.10 -3.74 -1.65
N VAL A 336 -10.10 -4.54 -2.71
CA VAL A 336 -11.25 -4.84 -3.57
C VAL A 336 -11.64 -6.30 -3.38
N SER A 337 -12.93 -6.58 -3.22
CA SER A 337 -13.38 -7.96 -3.01
C SER A 337 -13.07 -8.83 -4.22
N TYR A 338 -12.82 -10.12 -3.98
CA TYR A 338 -12.48 -11.09 -5.04
C TYR A 338 -13.56 -11.23 -6.13
N ASP A 339 -14.83 -10.92 -5.81
CA ASP A 339 -15.92 -10.88 -6.78
C ASP A 339 -16.10 -9.51 -7.46
N GLY A 340 -15.24 -8.56 -7.13
CA GLY A 340 -15.21 -7.21 -7.69
C GLY A 340 -16.38 -6.32 -7.31
N LYS A 341 -17.17 -6.67 -6.28
CA LYS A 341 -18.39 -5.93 -5.91
C LYS A 341 -18.22 -4.92 -4.79
N LEU A 342 -17.16 -5.03 -3.99
CA LEU A 342 -16.91 -4.16 -2.84
C LEU A 342 -15.51 -3.59 -2.89
N MET A 343 -15.38 -2.38 -2.38
CA MET A 343 -14.09 -1.75 -2.09
C MET A 343 -14.11 -1.22 -0.66
N ALA A 344 -13.03 -1.47 0.07
CA ALA A 344 -12.76 -0.86 1.37
C ALA A 344 -11.55 0.07 1.28
N VAL A 345 -11.59 1.21 1.95
CA VAL A 345 -10.45 2.13 2.06
C VAL A 345 -10.33 2.68 3.47
N THR A 346 -9.11 2.69 4.03
CA THR A 346 -8.86 3.16 5.39
C THR A 346 -8.51 4.64 5.42
N ASN A 347 -9.18 5.41 6.28
CA ASN A 347 -8.96 6.83 6.50
C ASN A 347 -8.08 7.03 7.74
N PHE A 348 -6.78 7.17 7.51
CA PHE A 348 -5.76 6.97 8.53
C PHE A 348 -5.79 8.00 9.66
N HIS A 349 -6.05 9.27 9.34
CA HIS A 349 -6.12 10.34 10.34
C HIS A 349 -7.48 10.42 11.05
N GLU A 350 -8.51 9.81 10.47
CA GLU A 350 -9.88 9.81 11.03
C GLU A 350 -10.21 8.61 11.93
N ALA A 351 -9.28 7.66 12.06
CA ALA A 351 -9.51 6.36 12.72
C ALA A 351 -10.82 5.72 12.22
N SER A 352 -10.93 5.60 10.89
CA SER A 352 -12.11 5.00 10.25
C SER A 352 -11.76 4.36 8.92
N LEU A 353 -12.71 3.62 8.35
CA LEU A 353 -12.66 3.16 6.96
C LEU A 353 -14.01 3.40 6.28
N ASP A 354 -13.99 3.50 4.97
CA ASP A 354 -15.18 3.59 4.12
C ASP A 354 -15.34 2.31 3.31
N LEU A 355 -16.60 1.83 3.22
CA LEU A 355 -17.02 0.74 2.36
C LEU A 355 -17.87 1.28 1.22
N TYR A 356 -17.63 0.76 0.02
CA TYR A 356 -18.36 1.08 -1.21
C TYR A 356 -18.77 -0.20 -1.93
N SER A 357 -19.93 -0.18 -2.59
CA SER A 357 -20.21 -1.14 -3.65
C SER A 357 -19.71 -0.61 -4.99
N ILE A 358 -19.26 -1.53 -5.83
CA ILE A 358 -18.72 -1.25 -7.16
C ILE A 358 -19.79 -1.60 -8.20
N GLU A 359 -20.11 -0.63 -9.06
CA GLU A 359 -20.98 -0.83 -10.22
C GLU A 359 -20.15 -0.64 -11.50
N TYR A 360 -20.03 -1.69 -12.31
CA TYR A 360 -19.41 -1.61 -13.63
C TYR A 360 -20.47 -1.22 -14.67
N ILE A 361 -20.25 -0.10 -15.33
CA ILE A 361 -21.16 0.43 -16.34
C ILE A 361 -20.67 -0.03 -17.71
N GLN A 362 -21.49 -0.81 -18.41
CA GLN A 362 -21.20 -1.12 -19.80
C GLN A 362 -21.36 0.15 -20.64
N PRO A 363 -20.48 0.40 -21.64
CA PRO A 363 -20.75 1.45 -22.61
C PRO A 363 -22.12 1.17 -23.22
N THR A 364 -23.04 2.13 -23.17
CA THR A 364 -24.28 2.00 -23.94
C THR A 364 -23.87 1.86 -25.40
N ALA A 365 -24.19 0.71 -26.01
CA ALA A 365 -24.06 0.58 -27.45
C ALA A 365 -24.80 1.78 -28.05
N ASN A 366 -24.08 2.63 -28.80
CA ASN A 366 -24.73 3.67 -29.57
C ASN A 366 -25.81 2.98 -30.38
N LYS A 367 -27.07 3.28 -30.09
CA LYS A 367 -28.13 3.05 -31.06
C LYS A 367 -27.76 3.98 -32.22
N GLU A 368 -27.20 3.40 -33.28
CA GLU A 368 -27.06 4.12 -34.54
C GLU A 368 -28.43 4.71 -34.90
N PRO A 369 -28.48 5.96 -35.38
CA PRO A 369 -29.73 6.63 -35.73
C PRO A 369 -30.51 5.93 -36.85
#